data_AF-A0A1A8NGM7-F1
#
_entry.id   AF-A0A1A8NGM7-F1
#
_cell.length_a   1.000
_cell.length_b   1.000
_cell.length_c   1.000
_cell.angle_alpha   90.00
_cell.angle_beta   90.00
_cell.angle_gamma   90.00
#
_symmetry.space_group_name_H-M   'P 1'
#
loop_
_entity.id
_entity.type
_entity.pdbx_description
1 polymer ?
#
loop_
_entity_poly.entity_id
_entity_poly.type
_entity_poly.pdbx_seq_one_letter_code
_entity_poly.pdbx_strand_id
1 'polypeptide(L)'
;KKPNCVFNMERETLAETDMETNGTAEEETDCFSSSSLKLYEAQFFGFTPQTCMLRIYSAFHDSLNDIVPVVEEVCIRKLRKGQSDKGEEQLRSQARECSRRLQQFMEKRFKLLSERMEALLVSRCFTVPPNVLLPEDQCHKKYPQDIQEILKLES
;
A
#
# COMPACT_ATOMS: atom_id res chain seq x y z
N LYS A 1 26.96 -8.64 32.69
CA LYS A 1 26.61 -9.97 32.15
C LYS A 1 26.38 -9.85 30.65
N LYS A 2 27.39 -10.17 29.84
CA LYS A 2 27.28 -10.43 28.40
C LYS A 2 27.19 -11.95 28.21
N PRO A 3 26.46 -12.48 27.22
CA PRO A 3 26.77 -13.76 26.64
C PRO A 3 27.64 -13.57 25.38
N ASN A 4 28.60 -14.49 25.26
CA ASN A 4 29.51 -14.69 24.15
C ASN A 4 28.76 -15.07 22.87
N CYS A 5 29.20 -14.54 21.74
CA CYS A 5 29.20 -15.27 20.47
C CYS A 5 30.64 -15.26 19.95
N VAL A 6 31.24 -16.45 19.91
CA VAL A 6 32.53 -16.72 19.29
C VAL A 6 32.26 -17.18 17.86
N PHE A 7 32.80 -16.49 16.87
CA PHE A 7 32.91 -16.96 15.49
C PHE A 7 34.31 -16.58 14.98
N ASN A 8 35.17 -17.58 14.80
CA ASN A 8 36.35 -17.55 13.90
C ASN A 8 35.95 -18.46 12.73
N MET A 9 35.89 -18.09 11.44
CA MET A 9 36.76 -17.35 10.50
C MET A 9 37.77 -18.26 9.77
N GLU A 10 37.45 -18.66 8.54
CA GLU A 10 38.39 -19.01 7.44
C GLU A 10 37.74 -18.49 6.14
N ARG A 11 38.12 -17.29 5.68
CA ARG A 11 39.08 -16.99 4.61
C ARG A 11 38.76 -17.63 3.25
N GLU A 12 38.29 -16.81 2.32
CA GLU A 12 38.81 -16.78 0.95
C GLU A 12 38.82 -15.32 0.46
N THR A 13 39.99 -14.91 0.01
CA THR A 13 40.38 -13.57 -0.45
C THR A 13 40.36 -13.54 -1.97
N LEU A 14 39.75 -12.53 -2.62
CA LEU A 14 40.36 -11.88 -3.78
C LEU A 14 39.73 -10.51 -4.12
N ALA A 15 40.56 -9.49 -3.93
CA ALA A 15 40.72 -8.23 -4.68
C ALA A 15 39.54 -7.25 -4.81
N GLU A 16 39.70 -6.14 -4.08
CA GLU A 16 39.12 -4.82 -4.33
C GLU A 16 39.60 -4.23 -5.66
N THR A 17 38.69 -3.61 -6.42
CA THR A 17 38.99 -2.45 -7.27
C THR A 17 37.85 -1.47 -7.13
N ASP A 18 38.13 -0.35 -6.46
CA ASP A 18 37.23 0.78 -6.30
C ASP A 18 36.96 1.49 -7.63
N MET A 19 35.69 1.81 -7.89
CA MET A 19 35.34 3.00 -8.67
C MET A 19 34.05 3.60 -8.10
N GLU A 20 34.21 4.66 -7.31
CA GLU A 20 33.13 5.55 -6.91
C GLU A 20 32.50 6.22 -8.15
N THR A 21 31.18 6.08 -8.32
CA THR A 21 30.35 7.10 -8.96
C THR A 21 29.07 7.29 -8.17
N ASN A 22 28.97 8.47 -7.55
CA ASN A 22 27.78 9.01 -6.89
C ASN A 22 26.57 9.05 -7.83
N GLY A 23 25.39 8.65 -7.36
CA GLY A 23 24.12 8.99 -8.00
C GLY A 23 22.91 8.18 -7.55
N THR A 24 22.34 8.55 -6.40
CA THR A 24 20.90 8.45 -6.03
C THR A 24 20.03 7.49 -6.87
N ALA A 25 19.94 6.21 -6.49
CA ALA A 25 18.95 5.28 -7.06
C ALA A 25 18.66 4.02 -6.19
N GLU A 26 18.79 4.08 -4.86
CA GLU A 26 18.71 2.87 -4.01
C GLU A 26 17.53 2.82 -3.01
N GLU A 27 16.54 3.71 -3.11
CA GLU A 27 15.32 3.62 -2.27
C GLU A 27 14.11 2.95 -2.96
N GLU A 28 14.19 2.57 -4.24
CA GLU A 28 13.04 2.02 -4.97
C GLU A 28 13.07 0.50 -5.21
N THR A 29 14.16 -0.18 -4.85
CA THR A 29 14.39 -1.59 -5.23
C THR A 29 13.94 -2.63 -4.21
N ASP A 30 13.42 -2.25 -3.03
CA ASP A 30 12.98 -3.20 -2.00
C ASP A 30 11.46 -3.47 -1.98
N CYS A 31 10.69 -2.86 -2.89
CA CYS A 31 9.22 -3.00 -2.90
C CYS A 31 8.73 -4.36 -3.43
N PHE A 32 9.59 -5.13 -4.13
CA PHE A 32 9.18 -6.31 -4.91
C PHE A 32 9.80 -7.63 -4.45
N SER A 33 10.03 -7.83 -3.15
CA SER A 33 10.27 -9.18 -2.65
C SER A 33 9.00 -10.05 -2.85
N SER A 34 9.15 -11.30 -3.29
CA SER A 34 8.01 -12.24 -3.49
C SER A 34 7.13 -12.39 -2.23
N SER A 35 7.73 -12.20 -1.05
CA SER A 35 7.05 -12.17 0.25
C SER A 35 6.20 -10.92 0.49
N SER A 36 6.53 -9.77 -0.12
CA SER A 36 5.72 -8.54 0.02
C SER A 36 4.41 -8.64 -0.74
N LEU A 37 4.37 -9.39 -1.85
CA LEU A 37 3.26 -9.43 -2.80
C LEU A 37 2.08 -10.33 -2.37
N LYS A 38 2.24 -11.13 -1.30
CA LYS A 38 1.18 -12.02 -0.78
C LYS A 38 0.59 -12.93 -1.87
N LEU A 39 1.45 -13.64 -2.59
CA LEU A 39 1.04 -14.47 -3.74
C LEU A 39 0.13 -15.65 -3.34
N TYR A 40 0.30 -16.19 -2.14
CA TYR A 40 -0.55 -17.27 -1.64
C TYR A 40 -1.98 -16.79 -1.39
N GLU A 41 -2.12 -15.60 -0.80
CA GLU A 41 -3.41 -14.92 -0.70
C GLU A 41 -3.99 -14.62 -2.08
N ALA A 42 -3.17 -14.21 -3.04
CA ALA A 42 -3.63 -13.89 -4.39
C ALA A 42 -4.16 -15.12 -5.14
N GLN A 43 -3.61 -16.31 -4.91
CA GLN A 43 -4.18 -17.57 -5.42
C GLN A 43 -5.60 -17.79 -4.90
N PHE A 44 -5.86 -17.49 -3.62
CA PHE A 44 -7.18 -17.64 -3.02
C PHE A 44 -8.18 -16.54 -3.45
N PHE A 45 -7.77 -15.29 -3.42
CA PHE A 45 -8.65 -14.14 -3.68
C PHE A 45 -8.80 -13.79 -5.17
N GLY A 46 -7.88 -14.24 -6.02
CA GLY A 46 -7.79 -13.84 -7.43
C GLY A 46 -7.25 -12.43 -7.65
N PHE A 47 -6.77 -11.78 -6.59
CA PHE A 47 -6.10 -10.47 -6.62
C PHE A 47 -5.12 -10.36 -5.46
N THR A 48 -4.09 -9.52 -5.61
CA THR A 48 -3.20 -9.20 -4.48
C THR A 48 -3.91 -8.24 -3.52
N PRO A 49 -3.80 -8.46 -2.19
CA PRO A 49 -4.40 -7.56 -1.20
C PRO A 49 -4.01 -6.09 -1.40
N GLN A 50 -2.77 -5.83 -1.82
CA GLN A 50 -2.22 -4.50 -2.09
C GLN A 50 -2.98 -3.80 -3.23
N THR A 51 -3.24 -4.49 -4.34
CA THR A 51 -4.03 -3.91 -5.44
C THR A 51 -5.46 -3.63 -5.02
N CYS A 52 -6.08 -4.50 -4.21
CA CYS A 52 -7.41 -4.25 -3.66
C CYS A 52 -7.43 -2.98 -2.78
N MET A 53 -6.44 -2.84 -1.90
CA MET A 53 -6.31 -1.68 -1.02
C MET A 53 -6.08 -0.38 -1.77
N LEU A 54 -5.25 -0.40 -2.83
CA LEU A 54 -5.06 0.74 -3.72
C LEU A 54 -6.39 1.20 -4.34
N ARG A 55 -7.21 0.27 -4.85
CA ARG A 55 -8.52 0.60 -5.43
C ARG A 55 -9.49 1.17 -4.41
N ILE A 56 -9.51 0.63 -3.19
CA ILE A 56 -10.32 1.15 -2.08
C ILE A 56 -9.89 2.57 -1.73
N TYR A 57 -8.58 2.80 -1.59
CA TYR A 57 -8.01 4.13 -1.31
C TYR A 57 -8.43 5.14 -2.38
N SER A 58 -8.23 4.81 -3.66
CA SER A 58 -8.62 5.67 -4.78
C SER A 58 -10.11 6.00 -4.77
N ALA A 59 -10.98 5.00 -4.58
CA ALA A 59 -12.43 5.23 -4.57
C ALA A 59 -12.87 6.20 -3.46
N PHE A 60 -12.29 6.08 -2.26
CA PHE A 60 -12.56 7.02 -1.18
C PHE A 60 -11.95 8.41 -1.43
N HIS A 61 -10.74 8.47 -1.99
CA HIS A 61 -10.11 9.73 -2.35
C HIS A 61 -10.93 10.49 -3.41
N ASP A 62 -11.37 9.79 -4.45
CA ASP A 62 -12.21 10.36 -5.51
C ASP A 62 -13.52 10.88 -4.92
N SER A 63 -14.15 10.09 -4.04
CA SER A 63 -15.37 10.52 -3.33
C SER A 63 -15.15 11.81 -2.52
N LEU A 64 -14.00 11.96 -1.85
CA LEU A 64 -13.68 13.20 -1.13
C LEU A 64 -13.52 14.39 -2.08
N ASN A 65 -12.80 14.18 -3.19
CA ASN A 65 -12.60 15.20 -4.23
C ASN A 65 -13.92 15.64 -4.88
N ASP A 66 -14.89 14.73 -4.99
CA ASP A 66 -16.20 15.03 -5.58
C ASP A 66 -17.13 15.77 -4.60
N ILE A 67 -17.10 15.42 -3.31
CA ILE A 67 -18.04 15.96 -2.32
C ILE A 67 -17.73 17.43 -1.97
N VAL A 68 -16.46 17.79 -1.76
CA VAL A 68 -16.11 19.14 -1.28
C VAL A 68 -16.53 20.25 -2.26
N PRO A 69 -16.31 20.14 -3.58
CA PRO A 69 -16.81 21.11 -4.55
C PRO A 69 -18.34 21.21 -4.56
N VAL A 70 -19.05 20.10 -4.38
CA VAL A 70 -20.52 20.12 -4.29
C VAL A 70 -20.99 20.91 -3.06
N VAL A 71 -20.31 20.75 -1.93
CA VAL A 71 -20.59 21.53 -0.71
C VAL A 71 -20.29 23.02 -0.94
N GLU A 72 -19.15 23.34 -1.57
CA GLU A 72 -18.78 24.72 -1.95
C GLU A 72 -19.91 25.39 -2.77
N GLU A 73 -20.36 24.71 -3.84
CA GLU A 73 -21.40 25.19 -4.74
C GLU A 73 -22.75 25.39 -4.04
N VAL A 74 -23.12 24.48 -3.13
CA VAL A 74 -24.35 24.62 -2.34
C VAL A 74 -24.25 25.83 -1.41
N CYS A 75 -23.11 26.04 -0.73
CA CYS A 75 -22.89 27.20 0.12
C CYS A 75 -23.00 28.51 -0.66
N ILE A 76 -22.32 28.63 -1.81
CA ILE A 76 -22.39 29.82 -2.67
C ILE A 76 -23.84 30.10 -3.08
N ARG A 77 -24.55 29.08 -3.59
CA ARG A 77 -25.94 29.22 -4.05
C ARG A 77 -26.90 29.67 -2.95
N LYS A 78 -26.68 29.21 -1.72
CA LYS A 78 -27.52 29.58 -0.56
C LYS A 78 -27.21 30.98 -0.06
N LEU A 79 -25.94 31.41 -0.11
CA LEU A 79 -25.48 32.69 0.44
C LEU A 79 -25.54 33.86 -0.55
N ARG A 80 -25.63 33.60 -1.87
CA ARG A 80 -25.70 34.65 -2.91
C ARG A 80 -26.94 35.56 -2.80
N LYS A 81 -28.04 35.07 -2.24
CA LYS A 81 -29.34 35.79 -2.28
C LYS A 81 -29.21 37.21 -1.68
N GLY A 82 -29.44 38.22 -2.52
CA GLY A 82 -29.43 39.63 -2.11
C GLY A 82 -28.07 40.32 -2.15
N GLN A 83 -27.02 39.68 -2.68
CA GLN A 83 -25.71 40.32 -2.87
C GLN A 83 -25.61 41.10 -4.20
N SER A 84 -24.80 42.15 -4.21
CA SER A 84 -24.35 42.82 -5.45
C SER A 84 -23.28 41.99 -6.15
N ASP A 85 -23.01 42.27 -7.43
CA ASP A 85 -21.99 41.54 -8.22
C ASP A 85 -20.61 41.48 -7.53
N LYS A 86 -20.18 42.58 -6.89
CA LYS A 86 -18.92 42.60 -6.12
C LYS A 86 -18.96 41.71 -4.88
N GLY A 87 -20.12 41.63 -4.22
CA GLY A 87 -20.33 40.75 -3.08
C GLY A 87 -20.27 39.28 -3.47
N GLU A 88 -20.85 38.93 -4.63
CA GLU A 88 -20.84 37.56 -5.15
C GLU A 88 -19.42 37.09 -5.50
N GLU A 89 -18.60 37.94 -6.13
CA GLU A 89 -17.20 37.61 -6.44
C GLU A 89 -16.37 37.39 -5.17
N GLN A 90 -16.56 38.26 -4.17
CA GLN A 90 -15.92 38.09 -2.86
C GLN A 90 -16.37 36.80 -2.17
N LEU A 91 -17.67 36.48 -2.22
CA LEU A 91 -18.21 35.25 -1.66
C LEU A 91 -17.59 34.01 -2.32
N ARG A 92 -17.48 33.98 -3.65
CA ARG A 92 -16.88 32.87 -4.40
C ARG A 92 -15.41 32.68 -4.04
N SER A 93 -14.62 33.75 -4.01
CA SER A 93 -13.20 33.67 -3.65
C SER A 93 -12.98 33.16 -2.21
N GLN A 94 -13.80 33.63 -1.26
CA GLN A 94 -13.75 33.15 0.12
C GLN A 94 -14.19 31.69 0.26
N ALA A 95 -15.29 31.31 -0.42
CA ALA A 95 -15.77 29.92 -0.44
C ALA A 95 -14.71 28.98 -1.03
N ARG A 96 -14.02 29.40 -2.10
CA ARG A 96 -12.96 28.62 -2.72
C ARG A 96 -11.76 28.42 -1.80
N GLU A 97 -11.32 29.48 -1.14
CA GLU A 97 -10.21 29.39 -0.17
C GLU A 97 -10.57 28.51 1.02
N CYS A 98 -11.78 28.66 1.55
CA CYS A 98 -12.27 27.84 2.65
C CYS A 98 -12.35 26.36 2.27
N SER A 99 -12.93 26.06 1.11
CA SER A 99 -13.09 24.69 0.61
C SER A 99 -11.74 24.03 0.33
N ARG A 100 -10.76 24.77 -0.20
CA ARG A 100 -9.37 24.29 -0.35
C ARG A 100 -8.73 23.92 0.98
N ARG A 101 -8.90 24.75 2.03
CA ARG A 101 -8.36 24.43 3.36
C ARG A 101 -9.03 23.21 3.97
N LEU A 102 -10.35 23.08 3.79
CA LEU A 102 -11.10 21.92 4.23
C LEU A 102 -10.65 20.64 3.51
N GLN A 103 -10.49 20.70 2.18
CA GLN A 103 -9.99 19.59 1.37
C GLN A 103 -8.63 19.10 1.89
N GLN A 104 -7.65 20.00 2.05
CA GLN A 104 -6.32 19.65 2.56
C GLN A 104 -6.36 19.04 3.96
N PHE A 105 -7.26 19.53 4.83
CA PHE A 105 -7.45 18.95 6.16
C PHE A 105 -8.01 17.53 6.07
N MET A 106 -9.04 17.33 5.24
CA MET A 106 -9.70 16.03 5.06
C MET A 106 -8.74 15.02 4.42
N GLU A 107 -7.95 15.39 3.41
CA GLU A 107 -6.95 14.53 2.78
C GLU A 107 -5.88 14.05 3.77
N LYS A 108 -5.32 14.97 4.58
CA LYS A 108 -4.35 14.62 5.63
C LYS A 108 -4.95 13.67 6.66
N ARG A 109 -6.24 13.82 6.96
CA ARG A 109 -6.94 12.95 7.91
C ARG A 109 -7.28 11.60 7.33
N PHE A 110 -7.74 11.59 6.09
CA PHE A 110 -8.00 10.40 5.32
C PHE A 110 -6.74 9.54 5.20
N LYS A 111 -5.61 10.11 4.80
CA LYS A 111 -4.33 9.38 4.66
C LYS A 111 -3.94 8.58 5.91
N LEU A 112 -3.96 9.21 7.09
CA LEU A 112 -3.62 8.50 8.35
C LEU A 112 -4.61 7.38 8.66
N LEU A 113 -5.90 7.61 8.40
CA LEU A 113 -6.93 6.63 8.70
C LEU A 113 -6.91 5.48 7.70
N SER A 114 -6.62 5.76 6.43
CA SER A 114 -6.52 4.76 5.38
C SER A 114 -5.32 3.84 5.59
N GLU A 115 -4.17 4.36 6.03
CA GLU A 115 -3.00 3.55 6.39
C GLU A 115 -3.33 2.55 7.51
N ARG A 116 -4.06 3.00 8.55
CA ARG A 116 -4.51 2.13 9.64
C ARG A 116 -5.55 1.11 9.18
N MET A 117 -6.47 1.52 8.32
CA MET A 117 -7.49 0.65 7.73
C MET A 117 -6.83 -0.43 6.87
N GLU A 118 -5.87 -0.07 6.04
CA GLU A 118 -5.08 -0.97 5.20
C GLU A 118 -4.37 -2.02 6.06
N ALA A 119 -3.63 -1.61 7.07
CA ALA A 119 -2.94 -2.53 7.97
C ALA A 119 -3.90 -3.56 8.60
N LEU A 120 -5.11 -3.12 9.02
CA LEU A 120 -6.12 -4.00 9.60
C LEU A 120 -6.72 -4.96 8.56
N LEU A 121 -7.12 -4.46 7.41
CA LEU A 121 -7.72 -5.29 6.35
C LEU A 121 -6.72 -6.31 5.82
N VAL A 122 -5.49 -5.88 5.54
CA VAL A 122 -4.43 -6.77 5.03
C VAL A 122 -4.08 -7.83 6.06
N SER A 123 -3.97 -7.49 7.35
CA SER A 123 -3.58 -8.46 8.40
C SER A 123 -4.69 -9.37 8.88
N ARG A 124 -5.97 -8.96 8.80
CA ARG A 124 -7.10 -9.71 9.38
C ARG A 124 -8.10 -10.26 8.36
N CYS A 125 -8.25 -9.61 7.22
CA CYS A 125 -9.27 -9.99 6.23
C CYS A 125 -8.64 -10.60 4.97
N PHE A 126 -7.49 -10.09 4.54
CA PHE A 126 -6.78 -10.53 3.35
C PHE A 126 -5.47 -11.27 3.69
N THR A 127 -5.56 -12.24 4.61
CA THR A 127 -4.47 -13.14 4.96
C THR A 127 -5.00 -14.57 5.00
N VAL A 128 -4.29 -15.50 4.37
CA VAL A 128 -4.53 -16.93 4.57
C VAL A 128 -3.73 -17.34 5.80
N PRO A 129 -4.35 -17.94 6.83
CA PRO A 129 -3.61 -18.34 8.03
C PRO A 129 -2.47 -19.31 7.68
N PRO A 130 -1.28 -19.20 8.30
CA PRO A 130 -0.10 -19.98 7.91
C PRO A 130 -0.27 -21.49 8.09
N ASN A 131 -1.22 -21.92 8.91
CA ASN A 131 -1.53 -23.33 9.17
C ASN A 131 -2.65 -23.87 8.28
N VAL A 132 -3.14 -23.08 7.33
CA VAL A 132 -4.22 -23.46 6.40
C VAL A 132 -3.62 -23.68 5.03
N LEU A 133 -3.89 -24.87 4.48
CA LEU A 133 -3.56 -25.23 3.12
C LEU A 133 -4.79 -25.04 2.24
N LEU A 134 -4.63 -24.32 1.14
CA LEU A 134 -5.70 -24.12 0.17
C LEU A 134 -6.15 -25.46 -0.44
N PRO A 135 -7.43 -25.58 -0.87
CA PRO A 135 -7.95 -26.81 -1.47
C PRO A 135 -7.11 -27.32 -2.64
N GLU A 136 -6.57 -26.41 -3.45
CA GLU A 136 -5.75 -26.68 -4.62
C GLU A 136 -4.43 -27.39 -4.25
N ASP A 137 -3.91 -27.15 -3.05
CA ASP A 137 -2.62 -27.68 -2.60
C ASP A 137 -2.75 -28.96 -1.76
N GLN A 138 -3.97 -29.49 -1.56
CA GLN A 138 -4.22 -30.67 -0.71
C GLN A 138 -3.43 -31.92 -1.15
N CYS A 139 -3.08 -32.01 -2.44
CA CYS A 139 -2.22 -33.08 -2.96
C CYS A 139 -0.83 -33.07 -2.30
N HIS A 140 -0.25 -31.90 -2.03
CA HIS A 140 1.05 -31.75 -1.38
C HIS A 140 1.07 -32.31 0.05
N LYS A 141 -0.08 -32.32 0.72
CA LYS A 141 -0.22 -32.94 2.05
C LYS A 141 -0.27 -34.47 1.98
N LYS A 142 -0.92 -35.02 0.95
CA LYS A 142 -1.11 -36.48 0.77
C LYS A 142 0.12 -37.15 0.17
N TYR A 143 0.81 -36.44 -0.71
CA TYR A 143 2.00 -36.90 -1.41
C TYR A 143 3.06 -35.80 -1.30
N PRO A 144 3.71 -35.64 -0.13
CA PRO A 144 4.87 -34.78 -0.02
C PRO A 144 5.98 -35.43 -0.88
N GLN A 145 6.13 -34.96 -2.11
CA GLN A 145 7.15 -35.48 -3.02
C GLN A 145 8.50 -34.95 -2.55
N ASP A 146 9.43 -35.86 -2.25
CA ASP A 146 10.81 -35.47 -2.00
C ASP A 146 11.42 -34.98 -3.31
N ILE A 147 12.06 -33.82 -3.27
CA ILE A 147 12.72 -33.20 -4.43
C ILE A 147 13.72 -34.19 -5.05
N GLN A 148 14.36 -35.02 -4.22
CA GLN A 148 15.27 -36.05 -4.71
C GLN A 148 14.58 -37.18 -5.48
N GLU A 149 13.32 -37.47 -5.19
CA GLU A 149 12.56 -38.52 -5.86
C GLU A 149 12.07 -38.04 -7.24
N ILE A 150 11.68 -36.76 -7.35
CA ILE A 150 11.33 -36.14 -8.63
C ILE A 150 12.54 -36.12 -9.57
N LEU A 151 13.71 -35.69 -9.08
CA LEU A 151 14.95 -35.64 -9.88
C LEU A 151 15.39 -37.01 -10.42
N LYS A 152 15.05 -38.11 -9.72
CA LYS A 152 15.32 -39.49 -10.19
C LYS A 152 14.33 -39.97 -11.26
N LEU A 153 13.15 -39.37 -11.35
CA LEU A 153 12.14 -39.72 -12.36
C LEU A 153 12.36 -38.97 -13.68
N GLU A 154 13.14 -37.88 -13.66
CA GLU A 154 13.50 -37.07 -14.84
C GLU A 154 14.78 -37.55 -15.57
N SER A 155 15.52 -38.51 -15.01
CA SER A 155 16.74 -39.10 -15.59
C SER A 155 16.48 -40.37 -16.39
#